data_AF-A1IV19-F1
#
_entry.id   AF-A1IV19-F1
#
_cell.length_a   1.000
_cell.length_b   1.000
_cell.length_c   1.000
_cell.angle_alpha   90.00
_cell.angle_beta   90.00
_cell.angle_gamma   90.00
#
_symmetry.space_group_name_H-M   'P 1'
#
loop_
_entity.id
_entity.type
_entity.pdbx_description
1 polymer ?
#
loop_
_entity_poly.entity_id
_entity_poly.type
_entity_poly.pdbx_seq_one_letter_code
_entity_poly.pdbx_strand_id
1 'polypeptide(L)'
;GVLHEFSTVPGVREDVTKIVLNLKKLELKSIADEEKIVELDVEGPATVTAGDLKVDSEVTVLNPDQYICTVAEGGHLHMQIAVKNGRGYVPASENKTDDMPIGVIPVDSLFSPIKKV
;
A
#
# COMPACT_ATOMS: atom_id res chain seq x y z
N GLY A 1 0.00 15.88 6.04
CA GLY A 1 -0.45 14.64 5.38
C GLY A 1 -0.36 14.79 3.88
N VAL A 2 -0.45 13.68 3.15
CA VAL A 2 -0.46 13.62 1.69
C VAL A 2 -1.89 13.83 1.19
N LEU A 3 -2.10 14.66 0.16
CA LEU A 3 -3.44 14.96 -0.38
C LEU A 3 -3.74 14.25 -1.71
N HIS A 4 -2.71 13.91 -2.49
CA HIS A 4 -2.85 13.29 -3.82
C HIS A 4 -1.59 12.52 -4.23
N GLU A 5 -1.70 11.67 -5.26
CA GLU A 5 -0.65 10.74 -5.71
C GLU A 5 0.61 11.40 -6.30
N PHE A 6 0.51 12.67 -6.72
CA PHE A 6 1.63 13.43 -7.30
C PHE A 6 2.44 14.25 -6.29
N SER A 7 2.26 13.99 -4.99
CA SER A 7 2.97 14.74 -3.94
C SER A 7 4.18 13.99 -3.40
N THR A 8 5.00 14.68 -2.63
CA THR A 8 6.13 14.12 -1.89
C THR A 8 5.78 13.97 -0.42
N VAL A 9 6.44 13.02 0.26
CA VAL A 9 6.31 12.84 1.71
C VAL A 9 7.59 13.37 2.37
N PRO A 10 7.53 14.44 3.18
CA PRO A 10 8.70 14.94 3.89
C PRO A 10 9.38 13.83 4.70
N GLY A 11 10.71 13.70 4.58
CA GLY A 11 11.47 12.67 5.29
C GLY A 11 11.44 11.28 4.64
N VAL A 12 10.77 11.11 3.50
CA VAL A 12 10.80 9.87 2.70
C VAL A 12 11.49 10.14 1.37
N ARG A 13 12.35 9.20 0.94
CA ARG A 13 13.14 9.36 -0.28
C ARG A 13 12.30 9.25 -1.55
N GLU A 14 11.34 8.34 -1.56
CA GLU A 14 10.42 8.10 -2.68
C GLU A 14 9.24 9.08 -2.66
N ASP A 15 8.80 9.51 -3.85
CA ASP A 15 7.52 10.22 -3.99
C ASP A 15 6.33 9.24 -3.86
N VAL A 16 5.12 9.80 -3.71
CA VAL A 16 3.91 8.99 -3.49
C VAL A 16 3.63 8.06 -4.68
N THR A 17 3.90 8.50 -5.91
CA THR A 17 3.74 7.64 -7.10
C THR A 17 4.65 6.42 -7.04
N LYS A 18 5.91 6.59 -6.64
CA LYS A 18 6.88 5.51 -6.50
C LYS A 18 6.50 4.55 -5.37
N ILE A 19 6.01 5.08 -4.26
CA ILE A 19 5.45 4.28 -3.15
C ILE A 19 4.28 3.44 -3.68
N VAL A 20 3.30 4.05 -4.36
CA VAL A 20 2.16 3.33 -4.96
C VAL A 20 2.61 2.23 -5.92
N LEU A 21 3.59 2.49 -6.78
CA LEU A 21 4.14 1.48 -7.70
C LEU A 21 4.86 0.33 -6.99
N ASN A 22 5.48 0.59 -5.85
CA ASN A 22 6.08 -0.46 -5.02
C ASN A 22 5.02 -1.27 -4.25
N LEU A 23 3.97 -0.61 -3.76
CA LEU A 23 2.83 -1.27 -3.12
C LEU A 23 2.07 -2.20 -4.07
N LYS A 24 1.96 -1.85 -5.36
CA LYS A 24 1.36 -2.73 -6.39
C LYS A 24 2.13 -4.04 -6.61
N LYS A 25 3.35 -4.17 -6.09
CA LYS A 25 4.13 -5.42 -6.14
C LYS A 25 3.93 -6.29 -4.90
N LEU A 26 3.17 -5.83 -3.90
CA LEU A 26 2.83 -6.63 -2.73
C LEU A 26 2.01 -7.85 -3.15
N GLU A 27 2.39 -8.99 -2.62
CA GLU A 27 1.66 -10.24 -2.77
C GLU A 27 1.01 -10.54 -1.42
N LEU A 28 -0.30 -10.31 -1.34
CA LEU A 28 -1.08 -10.50 -0.13
C LEU A 28 -2.05 -11.66 -0.32
N LYS A 29 -2.19 -12.49 0.71
CA LYS A 29 -3.26 -13.47 0.83
C LYS A 29 -4.20 -13.04 1.94
N SER A 30 -5.45 -12.75 1.63
CA SER A 30 -6.49 -12.46 2.62
C SER A 30 -7.51 -13.59 2.66
N ILE A 31 -7.84 -14.08 3.86
CA ILE A 31 -8.97 -14.99 4.09
C ILE A 31 -10.23 -14.27 4.59
N ALA A 32 -10.17 -12.95 4.78
CA ALA A 32 -11.31 -12.16 5.21
C ALA A 32 -12.36 -12.02 4.09
N ASP A 33 -13.63 -12.04 4.46
CA ASP A 33 -14.75 -11.79 3.54
C ASP A 33 -14.93 -10.29 3.23
N GLU A 34 -14.55 -9.42 4.17
CA GLU A 34 -14.69 -7.97 4.07
C GLU A 34 -13.34 -7.28 3.82
N GLU A 35 -13.40 -6.00 3.43
CA GLU A 35 -12.22 -5.14 3.30
C GLU A 35 -11.49 -4.99 4.64
N LYS A 36 -10.17 -5.08 4.60
CA LYS A 36 -9.29 -4.93 5.76
C LYS A 36 -8.38 -3.73 5.56
N ILE A 37 -8.15 -2.99 6.65
CA ILE A 37 -7.14 -1.94 6.69
C ILE A 37 -5.89 -2.51 7.33
N VAL A 38 -4.77 -2.47 6.60
CA VAL A 38 -3.44 -2.77 7.13
C VAL A 38 -2.66 -1.47 7.28
N GLU A 39 -1.80 -1.40 8.29
CA GLU A 39 -1.08 -0.17 8.64
C GLU A 39 0.42 -0.32 8.43
N LEU A 40 1.06 0.76 8.00
CA LEU A 40 2.49 0.95 8.03
C LEU A 40 2.80 2.21 8.84
N ASP A 41 3.66 2.09 9.84
CA ASP A 41 3.99 3.15 10.79
C ASP A 41 5.46 3.00 11.20
N VAL A 42 6.33 3.81 10.59
CA VAL A 42 7.78 3.64 10.69
C VAL A 42 8.47 4.98 10.92
N GLU A 43 9.32 5.03 11.94
CA GLU A 43 10.26 6.13 12.19
C GLU A 43 11.63 5.82 11.57
N GLY A 44 12.24 6.82 10.92
CA GLY A 44 13.53 6.68 10.29
C GLY A 44 14.72 6.96 11.23
N PRO A 45 15.94 6.56 10.85
CA PRO A 45 16.32 6.08 9.52
C PRO A 45 15.98 4.59 9.32
N ALA A 46 15.22 4.27 8.27
CA ALA A 46 14.75 2.92 8.03
C ALA A 46 14.57 2.62 6.53
N THR A 47 14.91 1.39 6.13
CA THR A 47 14.48 0.83 4.86
C THR A 47 13.19 0.07 5.10
N VAL A 48 12.10 0.52 4.48
CA VAL A 48 10.77 -0.03 4.70
C VAL A 48 10.45 -1.09 3.65
N THR A 49 10.01 -2.24 4.13
CA THR A 49 9.67 -3.43 3.36
C THR A 49 8.24 -3.88 3.65
N ALA A 50 7.75 -4.85 2.90
CA ALA A 50 6.43 -5.44 3.15
C ALA A 50 6.34 -6.17 4.50
N GLY A 51 7.48 -6.62 5.05
CA GLY A 51 7.55 -7.22 6.38
C GLY A 51 7.24 -6.25 7.52
N ASP A 52 7.32 -4.93 7.28
CA ASP A 52 7.00 -3.90 8.26
C ASP A 52 5.49 -3.60 8.35
N LEU A 53 4.67 -4.23 7.50
CA LEU A 53 3.22 -4.07 7.55
C LEU A 53 2.64 -4.70 8.82
N LYS A 54 1.86 -3.91 9.55
CA LYS A 54 1.03 -4.38 10.67
C LYS A 54 -0.22 -5.05 10.09
N VAL A 55 -0.19 -6.38 10.04
CA VAL A 55 -1.29 -7.23 9.54
C VAL A 55 -1.88 -8.06 10.69
N ASP A 56 -3.16 -8.41 10.58
CA ASP A 56 -3.82 -9.36 11.48
C ASP A 56 -3.65 -10.81 10.99
N SER A 57 -4.26 -11.77 11.68
CA SER A 57 -4.18 -13.19 11.32
C SER A 57 -4.88 -13.56 10.01
N GLU A 58 -5.72 -12.68 9.46
CA GLU A 58 -6.49 -12.95 8.25
C GLU A 58 -5.74 -12.52 6.99
N VAL A 59 -4.74 -11.65 7.12
CA VAL A 59 -3.89 -11.18 6.01
C VAL A 59 -2.47 -11.70 6.17
N THR A 60 -1.96 -12.37 5.14
CA THR A 60 -0.58 -12.87 5.07
C THR A 60 0.19 -12.14 3.97
N VAL A 61 1.34 -11.58 4.32
CA VAL A 61 2.31 -11.02 3.36
C VAL A 61 3.15 -12.17 2.80
N LEU A 62 3.07 -12.42 1.49
CA LEU A 62 3.76 -13.53 0.83
C LEU A 62 5.18 -13.17 0.38
N ASN A 63 5.47 -11.88 0.20
CA ASN A 63 6.78 -11.36 -0.21
C ASN A 63 7.32 -10.30 0.77
N PRO A 64 7.68 -10.67 2.01
CA PRO A 64 8.06 -9.72 3.07
C PRO A 64 9.25 -8.82 2.69
N ASP A 65 10.16 -9.29 1.84
CA ASP A 65 11.34 -8.52 1.41
C ASP A 65 11.03 -7.45 0.35
N GLN A 66 9.78 -7.34 -0.11
CA GLN A 66 9.38 -6.36 -1.12
C GLN A 66 9.59 -4.94 -0.60
N TYR A 67 10.57 -4.25 -1.20
CA TYR A 67 10.89 -2.86 -0.89
C TYR A 67 9.68 -1.93 -1.14
N ILE A 68 9.40 -1.04 -0.18
CA ILE A 68 8.36 -0.01 -0.28
C ILE A 68 9.00 1.36 -0.46
N CYS A 69 9.80 1.81 0.51
CA CYS A 69 10.48 3.11 0.49
C CYS A 69 11.60 3.19 1.53
N THR A 70 12.28 4.33 1.60
CA THR A 70 13.30 4.63 2.61
C THR A 70 12.93 5.90 3.36
N VAL A 71 12.88 5.82 4.69
CA VAL A 71 12.64 6.94 5.60
C VAL A 71 13.99 7.44 6.12
N ALA A 72 14.24 8.74 5.97
CA ALA A 72 15.46 9.39 6.43
C ALA A 72 15.46 9.57 7.96
N GLU A 73 16.62 9.88 8.54
CA GLU A 73 16.75 10.18 9.97
C GLU A 73 15.80 11.32 10.39
N GLY A 74 15.04 11.10 11.47
CA GLY A 74 14.03 12.05 11.95
C GLY A 74 12.76 12.13 11.10
N GLY A 75 12.64 11.32 10.04
CA GLY A 75 11.43 11.16 9.25
C GLY A 75 10.45 10.17 9.88
N HIS A 76 9.17 10.29 9.51
CA HIS A 76 8.11 9.39 9.93
C HIS A 76 7.18 9.13 8.74
N LEU A 77 6.84 7.86 8.53
CA LEU A 77 5.87 7.43 7.54
C LEU A 77 4.74 6.69 8.24
N HIS A 78 3.54 7.25 8.16
CA HIS A 78 2.30 6.59 8.55
C HIS A 78 1.35 6.53 7.35
N MET A 79 0.86 5.33 7.04
CA MET A 79 -0.13 5.12 5.99
C MET A 79 -1.00 3.89 6.27
N GLN A 80 -2.20 3.91 5.70
CA GLN A 80 -3.16 2.82 5.74
C GLN A 80 -3.41 2.30 4.33
N ILE A 81 -3.50 0.99 4.18
CA ILE A 81 -3.74 0.31 2.90
C ILE A 81 -5.01 -0.53 3.05
N ALA A 82 -5.98 -0.28 2.18
CA ALA A 82 -7.16 -1.13 2.06
C ALA A 82 -6.83 -2.39 1.25
N VAL A 83 -7.12 -3.55 1.83
CA VAL A 83 -6.91 -4.87 1.23
C VAL A 83 -8.27 -5.54 1.10
N LYS A 84 -8.63 -5.91 -0.12
CA LYS A 84 -9.88 -6.62 -0.43
C LYS A 84 -9.61 -7.86 -1.27
N ASN A 85 -10.53 -8.81 -1.23
CA ASN A 85 -10.53 -9.95 -2.14
C ASN A 85 -11.27 -9.58 -3.44
N GLY A 86 -10.78 -10.08 -4.58
CA GLY A 86 -11.33 -9.75 -5.89
C GLY A 86 -10.87 -10.72 -6.98
N ARG A 87 -11.19 -10.40 -8.24
CA ARG A 87 -10.78 -11.21 -9.40
C ARG A 87 -10.27 -10.33 -10.53
N GLY A 88 -9.26 -10.83 -11.25
CA GLY A 88 -8.71 -10.14 -12.42
C GLY A 88 -8.02 -8.84 -12.07
N TYR A 89 -8.41 -7.77 -12.76
CA TYR A 89 -7.86 -6.42 -12.65
C TYR A 89 -9.01 -5.44 -12.44
N VAL A 90 -8.87 -4.53 -11.48
CA VAL A 90 -9.81 -3.43 -11.25
C VAL A 90 -9.05 -2.10 -11.31
N PRO A 91 -9.39 -1.18 -12.23
CA PRO A 91 -8.70 0.09 -12.34
C PRO A 91 -9.03 1.02 -11.17
N ALA A 92 -8.12 1.97 -10.90
CA ALA A 92 -8.28 2.98 -9.83
C ALA A 92 -9.60 3.77 -9.95
N SER A 93 -10.08 4.03 -11.16
CA SER A 93 -11.34 4.75 -11.39
C SER A 93 -12.57 4.01 -10.86
N GLU A 94 -12.55 2.68 -10.86
CA GLU A 94 -13.64 1.85 -10.29
C GLU A 94 -13.49 1.66 -8.78
N ASN A 95 -12.28 1.82 -8.24
CA ASN A 95 -12.08 1.84 -6.80
C ASN A 95 -12.53 3.16 -6.18
N LYS A 96 -12.61 4.25 -6.95
CA LYS A 96 -13.05 5.55 -6.45
C LYS A 96 -14.56 5.55 -6.18
N THR A 97 -14.97 5.92 -4.98
CA THR A 97 -16.37 6.16 -4.62
C THR A 97 -16.58 7.62 -4.21
N ASP A 98 -17.81 8.14 -4.37
CA ASP A 98 -18.14 9.52 -4.03
C ASP A 98 -18.03 9.82 -2.52
N ASP A 99 -18.14 8.79 -1.69
CA ASP A 99 -18.04 8.86 -0.22
C ASP A 99 -16.60 8.74 0.31
N MET A 100 -15.59 8.66 -0.56
CA MET A 100 -14.20 8.54 -0.10
C MET A 100 -13.72 9.79 0.64
N PRO A 101 -13.12 9.62 1.84
CA PRO A 101 -12.50 10.73 2.54
C PRO A 101 -11.38 11.41 1.74
N ILE A 102 -11.17 12.69 2.02
CA ILE A 102 -10.03 13.44 1.48
C ILE A 102 -8.73 12.78 1.94
N GLY A 103 -7.78 12.59 1.02
CA GLY A 103 -6.48 11.96 1.30
C GLY A 103 -6.43 10.46 1.00
N VAL A 104 -7.56 9.83 0.63
CA VAL A 104 -7.57 8.47 0.07
C VAL A 104 -7.13 8.52 -1.39
N ILE A 105 -6.12 7.72 -1.72
CA ILE A 105 -5.58 7.60 -3.08
C ILE A 105 -6.05 6.27 -3.66
N PRO A 106 -7.02 6.26 -4.58
CA PRO A 106 -7.41 5.02 -5.25
C PRO A 106 -6.28 4.55 -6.16
N VAL A 107 -5.98 3.26 -6.10
CA VAL A 107 -4.94 2.61 -6.90
C VAL A 107 -5.53 1.43 -7.66
N ASP A 108 -4.90 1.03 -8.76
CA ASP A 108 -5.33 -0.18 -9.48
C ASP A 108 -5.13 -1.42 -8.60
N SER A 109 -6.12 -2.31 -8.58
CA SER A 109 -6.08 -3.59 -7.87
C SER A 109 -5.78 -4.74 -8.82
N LEU A 110 -4.68 -5.44 -8.57
CA LEU A 110 -4.26 -6.63 -9.33
C LEU A 110 -4.56 -7.87 -8.49
N PHE A 111 -5.70 -8.52 -8.73
CA PHE A 111 -6.11 -9.74 -8.00
C PHE A 111 -5.62 -11.03 -8.68
N SER A 112 -5.26 -10.95 -9.97
CA SER A 112 -4.74 -12.10 -10.69
C SER A 112 -3.37 -12.51 -10.15
N PRO A 113 -3.18 -13.77 -9.72
CA PRO A 113 -1.86 -14.29 -9.33
C PRO A 113 -0.94 -14.52 -10.54
N ILE A 114 -1.46 -14.38 -11.76
CA ILE A 114 -0.74 -14.59 -13.02
C ILE A 114 -0.19 -13.25 -13.51
N LYS A 115 1.15 -13.14 -13.61
CA LYS A 115 1.85 -11.91 -14.02
C LYS A 115 1.99 -11.74 -15.53
N LYS A 116 2.01 -12.84 -16.30
CA LYS A 116 2.17 -12.83 -17.76
C LYS A 116 1.63 -14.14 -18.35
N VAL A 117 0.90 -14.03 -19.47
CA VAL A 117 0.50 -15.16 -20.33
C VAL A 117 1.24 -15.08 -21.65
#